data_AF-A0A661HMN0-F1
#
_entry.id   AF-A0A661HMN0-F1
#
_cell.length_a   1.000
_cell.length_b   1.000
_cell.length_c   1.000
_cell.angle_alpha   90.00
_cell.angle_beta   90.00
_cell.angle_gamma   90.00
#
_symmetry.space_group_name_H-M   'P 1'
#
loop_
_entity.id
_entity.type
_entity.pdbx_description
1 polymer ?
#
loop_
_entity_poly.entity_id
_entity_poly.type
_entity_poly.pdbx_seq_one_letter_code
_entity_poly.pdbx_strand_id
1 'polypeptide(L)' 'MTHSDNSGLVLPSKVAPYQVVISTVLANKDPMILVKAQELADKLGKDYRVHLDSTDKGPGFKARN' A
#
# COMPACT_ATOMS: atom_id res chain seq x y z
N MET A 1 -2.51 -24.16 -6.57
CA MET A 1 -3.40 -22.98 -6.48
C MET A 1 -4.00 -22.95 -5.08
N THR A 2 -3.19 -22.61 -4.06
CA THR A 2 -3.59 -22.83 -2.65
C THR A 2 -4.05 -21.54 -1.96
N HIS A 3 -3.60 -20.37 -2.44
CA HIS A 3 -3.93 -19.08 -1.85
C HIS A 3 -4.28 -18.04 -2.93
N SER A 4 -5.32 -18.31 -3.72
CA SER A 4 -5.79 -17.42 -4.78
C SER A 4 -7.32 -17.31 -4.74
N ASP A 5 -7.85 -16.18 -5.16
CA ASP A 5 -9.29 -15.92 -5.26
C ASP A 5 -9.65 -15.25 -6.60
N ASN A 6 -10.90 -14.79 -6.74
CA ASN A 6 -11.37 -14.12 -7.96
C ASN A 6 -10.71 -12.75 -8.20
N SER A 7 -10.03 -12.19 -7.20
CA SER A 7 -9.33 -10.91 -7.25
C SER A 7 -7.82 -11.08 -7.48
N GLY A 8 -7.28 -12.30 -7.37
CA GLY A 8 -5.91 -12.63 -7.77
C GLY A 8 -5.17 -13.46 -6.72
N LEU A 9 -3.96 -12.99 -6.36
CA LEU A 9 -3.08 -13.68 -5.42
C LEU A 9 -3.35 -13.22 -3.98
N VAL A 10 -3.44 -14.19 -3.07
CA VAL A 10 -3.53 -13.95 -1.63
C VAL A 10 -2.25 -14.48 -0.99
N LEU A 11 -1.21 -13.64 -0.92
CA LEU A 11 0.09 -14.08 -0.43
C LEU A 11 0.11 -14.18 1.10
N PRO A 12 0.60 -15.30 1.68
CA PRO A 12 0.81 -15.38 3.12
C PRO A 12 1.81 -14.32 3.60
N SER A 13 1.56 -13.77 4.79
CA SER A 13 2.33 -12.65 5.36
C SER A 13 3.84 -12.89 5.44
N LYS A 14 4.28 -14.14 5.59
CA LYS A 14 5.71 -14.51 5.64
C LYS A 14 6.42 -14.34 4.30
N VAL A 15 5.75 -14.58 3.18
CA VAL A 15 6.36 -14.57 1.83
C VAL A 15 6.00 -13.34 1.00
N ALA A 16 4.97 -12.59 1.39
CA ALA A 16 4.54 -11.38 0.66
C ALA A 16 5.69 -10.34 0.57
N PRO A 17 6.06 -9.87 -0.64
CA PRO A 17 7.13 -8.86 -0.80
C PRO A 17 6.85 -7.58 -0.03
N TYR A 18 5.59 -7.14 -0.05
CA TYR A 18 5.05 -6.07 0.77
C TYR A 18 3.89 -6.64 1.58
N GLN A 19 3.91 -6.38 2.89
CA GLN A 19 2.85 -6.79 3.81
C GLN A 19 1.80 -5.69 3.97
N VAL A 20 2.21 -4.43 3.82
CA VAL A 20 1.33 -3.27 3.91
C VAL A 20 1.62 -2.34 2.75
N VAL A 21 0.58 -1.95 2.02
CA VAL A 21 0.66 -0.92 0.98
C VAL A 21 -0.12 0.30 1.46
N ILE A 22 0.55 1.44 1.56
CA ILE A 22 -0.05 2.72 1.91
C ILE A 22 -0.34 3.45 0.61
N SER A 23 -1.62 3.59 0.27
CA SER A 23 -2.08 4.23 -0.95
C SER A 23 -2.64 5.61 -0.64
N THR A 24 -2.00 6.67 -1.14
CA THR A 24 -2.48 8.04 -0.91
C THR A 24 -3.64 8.36 -1.85
N VAL A 25 -4.65 9.06 -1.34
CA VAL A 25 -5.84 9.48 -2.09
C VAL A 25 -5.87 11.00 -2.11
N LEU A 26 -5.97 11.59 -3.31
CA LEU A 26 -6.01 13.05 -3.50
C LEU A 26 -4.80 13.81 -2.92
N ALA A 27 -3.62 13.17 -2.88
CA ALA A 27 -2.37 13.80 -2.43
C ALA A 27 -2.01 15.08 -3.21
N ASN A 28 -2.46 15.21 -4.45
CA ASN A 28 -2.31 16.43 -5.24
C ASN A 28 -3.06 17.65 -4.68
N LYS A 29 -4.13 17.43 -3.90
CA LYS A 29 -4.94 18.51 -3.32
C LYS A 29 -4.43 18.95 -1.96
N ASP A 30 -3.87 18.02 -1.19
CA ASP A 30 -3.35 18.28 0.15
C ASP A 30 -1.99 17.58 0.35
N PRO A 31 -0.88 18.34 0.38
CA PRO A 31 0.45 17.79 0.56
C PRO A 31 0.65 17.18 1.97
N MET A 32 -0.17 17.54 2.96
CA MET A 32 -0.11 16.98 4.32
C MET A 32 -0.37 15.47 4.31
N ILE A 33 -1.12 14.96 3.32
CA ILE A 33 -1.40 13.53 3.16
C ILE A 33 -0.11 12.76 2.89
N LEU A 34 0.79 13.30 2.06
CA LEU A 34 2.09 12.66 1.77
C LEU A 34 2.98 12.63 3.01
N VAL A 35 3.03 13.73 3.76
CA VAL A 35 3.81 13.82 5.00
C VAL A 35 3.33 12.79 6.02
N LYS A 36 2.01 12.71 6.23
CA LYS A 36 1.43 11.73 7.18
C LYS A 36 1.57 10.30 6.70
N ALA A 37 1.48 10.05 5.40
CA ALA A 37 1.70 8.72 4.84
C ALA A 37 3.16 8.27 5.02
N GLN A 38 4.12 9.18 4.87
CA GLN A 38 5.53 8.89 5.16
C GLN A 38 5.76 8.62 6.65
N GLU A 39 5.22 9.45 7.54
CA GLU A 39 5.30 9.21 9.00
C GLU A 39 4.71 7.84 9.40
N LEU A 40 3.62 7.43 8.76
CA LEU A 40 3.00 6.12 8.97
C LEU A 40 3.88 4.99 8.41
N ALA A 41 4.46 5.17 7.23
CA ALA A 41 5.38 4.21 6.62
C ALA A 41 6.61 3.98 7.52
N ASP A 42 7.18 5.05 8.08
CA ASP A 42 8.35 4.96 8.96
C ASP A 42 8.03 4.27 10.29
N LYS A 43 6.81 4.46 10.82
CA LYS A 43 6.34 3.77 12.03
C LYS A 43 6.11 2.28 11.78
N LEU A 44 5.41 1.95 10.70
CA LEU A 44 5.05 0.57 10.36
C LEU A 44 6.24 -0.22 9.79
N GLY A 45 7.19 0.46 9.14
CA GLY A 45 8.39 -0.14 8.56
C GLY A 45 9.32 -0.80 9.57
N LYS A 46 9.13 -0.56 10.87
CA LYS A 46 9.86 -1.23 11.95
C LYS A 46 9.48 -2.70 12.10
N ASP A 47 8.20 -3.01 11.86
CA ASP A 47 7.63 -4.33 12.11
C ASP A 47 7.18 -5.02 10.81
N TYR A 48 6.92 -4.25 9.76
CA TYR A 48 6.34 -4.73 8.50
C TYR A 48 7.12 -4.27 7.27
N ARG A 49 7.01 -5.05 6.19
CA ARG A 49 7.46 -4.64 4.85
C ARG A 49 6.42 -3.71 4.23
N VAL A 50 6.68 -2.41 4.27
CA VAL A 50 5.74 -1.37 3.83
C VAL A 50 6.12 -0.82 2.47
N HIS A 51 5.14 -0.58 1.60
CA HIS A 51 5.29 0.15 0.35
C HIS A 51 4.38 1.39 0.35
N LEU A 52 4.92 2.55 -0.02
CA LEU A 52 4.17 3.79 -0.13
C LEU A 52 3.90 4.09 -1.62
N ASP A 53 2.63 4.03 -2.03
CA ASP A 53 2.19 4.41 -3.37
C ASP A 53 1.71 5.87 -3.41
N SER A 54 2.62 6.75 -3.79
CA SER A 54 2.38 8.18 -4.00
C SER A 54 1.97 8.55 -5.43
N THR A 55 1.61 7.59 -6.28
CA THR A 55 1.24 7.90 -7.68
C THR A 55 -0.08 8.68 -7.75
N ASP A 56 -0.25 9.54 -8.77
CA ASP A 56 -1.51 10.28 -8.98
C ASP A 56 -2.56 9.46 -9.75
N LYS A 57 -2.68 8.18 -9.39
CA LYS A 57 -3.67 7.28 -10.00
C LYS A 57 -4.88 7.20 -9.11
N GLY A 58 -6.05 7.03 -9.73
CA GLY A 58 -7.31 6.91 -8.99
C GLY A 58 -7.26 5.74 -7.98
N PRO A 59 -8.00 5.84 -6.85
CA PRO A 59 -7.94 4.85 -5.78
C PRO A 59 -8.30 3.44 -6.26
N GLY A 60 -9.24 3.31 -7.21
CA GLY A 60 -9.58 2.01 -7.81
C GLY A 60 -8.45 1.39 -8.63
N PHE A 61 -7.61 2.20 -9.27
CA PHE A 61 -6.43 1.69 -9.98
C PHE A 61 -5.38 1.18 -8.99
N LYS A 62 -5.20 1.89 -7.87
CA LYS A 62 -4.25 1.51 -6.83
C LYS A 62 -4.67 0.28 -6.04
N ALA A 63 -5.98 0.06 -5.85
CA ALA A 63 -6.48 -1.11 -5.12
C ALA A 63 -6.38 -2.42 -5.92
N ARG A 64 -6.29 -2.34 -7.25
CA ARG A 64 -6.24 -3.51 -8.13
C ARG A 64 -4.81 -4.02 -8.38
N ASN A 65 -3.81 -3.15 -8.29
CA ASN A 65 -2.43 -3.45 -8.70
C ASN A 65 -1.52 -3.46 -7.48
#